data_AF-A0A8T0B0D5-F1
#
_entry.id   AF-A0A8T0B0D5-F1
#
_cell.length_a   1.000
_cell.length_b   1.000
_cell.length_c   1.000
_cell.angle_alpha   90.00
_cell.angle_beta   90.00
_cell.angle_gamma   90.00
#
_symmetry.space_group_name_H-M   'P 1'
#
loop_
_entity.id
_entity.type
_entity.pdbx_description
1 polymer ?
#
loop_
_entity_poly.entity_id
_entity_poly.type
_entity_poly.pdbx_seq_one_letter_code
_entity_poly.pdbx_strand_id
1 'polypeptide(L)'
;MVIKLIQGQNADLSEDDNRNKLAYSVTDVPPWYLCIILGIQHFLTAFGGILAIPLILSQSLCLQHDGLTQSHLISTMFFVSGICTLLQVTLGIRLPILQGGTFTLLAPTTSLLSMPDWVCPAWTQNATLVNTSSPEFIQVWQSRIQVIQGSIMVGSLFQVWWDSLV
;
A
#
# COMPACT_ATOMS: atom_id res chain seq x y z
N MET A 1 -4.74 -12.60 -7.86
CA MET A 1 -4.98 -12.33 -9.30
C MET A 1 -3.75 -12.53 -10.19
N VAL A 2 -2.55 -12.85 -9.66
CA VAL A 2 -1.35 -13.13 -10.49
C VAL A 2 -1.13 -14.63 -10.75
N ILE A 3 -1.81 -15.52 -10.02
CA ILE A 3 -1.57 -16.99 -10.10
C ILE A 3 -2.34 -17.66 -11.26
N LYS A 4 -3.07 -16.91 -12.11
CA LYS A 4 -3.92 -17.50 -13.17
C LYS A 4 -3.36 -17.47 -14.60
N LEU A 5 -2.09 -17.11 -14.83
CA LEU A 5 -1.54 -16.93 -16.19
C LEU A 5 -0.49 -17.97 -16.63
N ILE A 6 -0.45 -19.17 -16.03
CA ILE A 6 0.47 -20.24 -16.46
C ILE A 6 -0.31 -21.55 -16.73
N GLN A 7 -1.39 -21.45 -17.50
CA GLN A 7 -2.16 -22.61 -18.02
C GLN A 7 -2.02 -22.72 -19.55
N GLY A 8 -0.90 -22.27 -20.10
CA GLY A 8 -0.72 -22.03 -21.53
C GLY A 8 0.34 -22.85 -22.24
N GLN A 9 0.83 -23.99 -21.70
CA GLN A 9 1.69 -24.88 -22.49
C GLN A 9 1.64 -26.33 -21.96
N ASN A 10 1.19 -27.24 -22.83
CA ASN A 10 0.96 -28.67 -22.59
C ASN A 10 1.94 -29.52 -23.44
N ALA A 11 2.16 -30.78 -23.03
CA ALA A 11 3.03 -31.87 -23.55
C ALA A 11 4.49 -31.87 -23.02
N ASP A 12 5.05 -32.92 -22.39
CA ASP A 12 5.03 -34.38 -22.66
C ASP A 12 5.17 -35.24 -21.35
N LEU A 13 4.88 -36.54 -21.45
CA LEU A 13 4.80 -37.66 -20.47
C LEU A 13 6.09 -37.85 -19.61
N SER A 14 6.18 -38.51 -18.44
CA SER A 14 5.44 -39.58 -17.75
C SER A 14 6.01 -39.71 -16.31
N GLU A 15 5.33 -40.48 -15.45
CA GLU A 15 5.79 -41.02 -14.15
C GLU A 15 6.05 -40.02 -13.00
N ASP A 16 5.10 -39.93 -12.06
CA ASP A 16 5.33 -40.33 -10.65
C ASP A 16 4.09 -39.98 -9.83
N ASP A 17 3.34 -41.02 -9.46
CA ASP A 17 2.13 -41.07 -8.64
C ASP A 17 2.41 -40.73 -7.15
N ASN A 18 3.32 -39.78 -6.89
CA ASN A 18 3.71 -39.34 -5.55
C ASN A 18 3.99 -37.83 -5.42
N ARG A 19 3.68 -37.04 -6.46
CA ARG A 19 3.97 -35.58 -6.47
C ARG A 19 2.83 -34.67 -6.00
N ASN A 20 1.69 -35.24 -5.61
CA ASN A 20 0.49 -34.49 -5.18
C ASN A 20 0.18 -34.64 -3.68
N LYS A 21 1.12 -35.14 -2.88
CA LYS A 21 0.99 -35.04 -1.42
C LYS A 21 1.39 -33.62 -1.03
N LEU A 22 0.39 -32.76 -0.92
CA LEU A 22 0.55 -31.43 -0.31
C LEU A 22 1.42 -31.59 0.94
N ALA A 23 2.62 -31.00 0.93
CA ALA A 23 3.55 -31.07 2.05
C ALA A 23 3.01 -30.39 3.33
N TYR A 24 1.83 -29.78 3.23
CA TYR A 24 1.18 -29.02 4.27
C TYR A 24 -0.35 -29.10 4.12
N SER A 25 -1.06 -29.65 5.11
CA SER A 25 -2.52 -29.56 5.18
C SER A 25 -2.92 -28.22 5.82
N VAL A 26 -4.04 -27.63 5.39
CA VAL A 26 -4.55 -26.33 5.88
C VAL A 26 -4.77 -26.30 7.41
N THR A 27 -4.84 -27.47 8.05
CA THR A 27 -5.04 -27.66 9.50
C THR A 27 -3.77 -28.02 10.28
N ASP A 28 -2.62 -28.21 9.64
CA ASP A 28 -1.38 -28.42 10.38
C ASP A 28 -0.91 -27.06 10.94
N VAL A 29 -0.47 -27.05 12.20
CA VAL A 29 0.21 -25.90 12.82
C VAL A 29 1.71 -26.11 12.60
N PRO A 30 2.39 -25.25 11.84
CA PRO A 30 3.76 -25.56 11.46
C PRO A 30 4.59 -25.39 12.72
N PRO A 31 5.71 -26.14 12.84
CA PRO A 31 6.67 -25.88 13.89
C PRO A 31 6.96 -24.37 14.00
N TRP A 32 7.03 -23.88 15.24
CA TRP A 32 7.06 -22.44 15.55
C TRP A 32 8.11 -21.66 14.75
N TYR A 33 9.23 -22.29 14.41
CA TYR A 33 10.30 -21.72 13.57
C TYR A 33 9.90 -21.51 12.10
N LEU A 34 9.17 -22.47 11.49
CA LEU A 34 8.69 -22.33 10.11
C LEU A 34 7.61 -21.24 10.00
N CYS A 35 6.75 -21.12 11.01
CA CYS A 35 5.73 -20.05 11.07
C CYS A 35 6.38 -18.65 11.07
N ILE A 36 7.46 -18.47 11.84
CA ILE A 36 8.19 -17.20 11.89
C ILE A 36 8.84 -16.87 10.54
N ILE A 37 9.52 -17.85 9.91
CA ILE A 37 10.18 -17.63 8.62
C ILE A 37 9.15 -17.30 7.53
N LEU A 38 8.04 -18.04 7.47
CA LEU A 38 6.97 -17.79 6.50
C LEU A 38 6.30 -16.42 6.74
N GLY A 39 6.11 -16.04 8.01
CA GLY A 39 5.58 -14.72 8.38
C GLY A 39 6.49 -13.57 7.97
N ILE A 40 7.81 -13.70 8.18
CA ILE A 40 8.81 -12.73 7.73
C ILE A 40 8.81 -12.64 6.20
N GLN A 41 8.76 -13.77 5.49
CA GLN A 41 8.70 -13.80 4.04
C GLN A 41 7.45 -13.08 3.51
N HIS A 42 6.29 -13.33 4.11
CA HIS A 42 5.05 -12.65 3.75
C HIS A 42 5.11 -11.15 4.02
N PHE A 43 5.68 -10.76 5.16
CA PHE A 43 5.86 -9.35 5.52
C PHE A 43 6.80 -8.64 4.53
N LEU A 44 7.97 -9.21 4.23
CA LEU A 44 8.92 -8.62 3.28
C LEU A 44 8.34 -8.51 1.86
N THR A 45 7.52 -9.48 1.45
CA THR A 45 6.83 -9.43 0.15
C THR A 45 5.79 -8.31 0.11
N ALA A 46 5.00 -8.16 1.19
CA ALA A 46 4.00 -7.09 1.30
C ALA A 46 4.62 -5.69 1.46
N PHE A 47 5.78 -5.62 2.15
CA PHE A 47 6.52 -4.38 2.40
C PHE A 47 6.86 -3.62 1.11
N GLY A 48 7.26 -4.33 0.06
CA GLY A 48 7.53 -3.71 -1.26
C GLY A 48 6.29 -3.01 -1.83
N GLY A 49 5.10 -3.57 -1.62
CA GLY A 49 3.85 -2.96 -2.04
C GLY A 49 3.48 -1.72 -1.21
N ILE A 50 3.69 -1.79 0.10
CA ILE A 50 3.42 -0.68 1.02
C ILE A 50 4.35 0.52 0.75
N LEU A 51 5.62 0.28 0.39
CA LEU A 51 6.57 1.34 0.01
C LEU A 51 6.23 2.02 -1.31
N ALA A 52 5.69 1.29 -2.28
CA ALA A 52 5.44 1.82 -3.61
C ALA A 52 4.42 2.98 -3.59
N ILE A 53 3.41 2.88 -2.73
CA ILE A 53 2.32 3.87 -2.63
C ILE A 53 2.81 5.27 -2.21
N PRO A 54 3.49 5.47 -1.06
CA PRO A 54 4.01 6.77 -0.66
C PRO A 54 5.06 7.30 -1.64
N LEU A 55 5.80 6.42 -2.32
CA LEU A 55 6.82 6.83 -3.29
C LEU A 55 6.19 7.44 -4.54
N ILE A 56 5.12 6.83 -5.06
CA ILE A 56 4.35 7.38 -6.20
C ILE A 56 3.62 8.66 -5.76
N LEU A 57 3.07 8.64 -4.55
CA LEU A 57 2.33 9.77 -4.02
C LEU A 57 3.24 10.98 -3.75
N SER A 58 4.48 10.79 -3.30
CA SER A 58 5.42 11.90 -3.05
C SER A 58 5.75 12.68 -4.32
N GLN A 59 5.81 12.00 -5.48
CA GLN A 59 5.99 12.67 -6.78
C GLN A 59 4.78 13.54 -7.12
N SER A 60 3.58 13.04 -6.84
CA SER A 60 2.32 13.73 -7.12
C SER A 60 2.02 14.88 -6.14
N LEU A 61 2.61 14.83 -4.94
CA LEU A 61 2.51 15.87 -3.91
C LEU A 61 3.59 16.95 -4.00
N CYS A 62 4.47 16.90 -5.01
CA CYS A 62 5.61 17.80 -5.19
C CYS A 62 6.68 17.70 -4.08
N LEU A 63 6.77 16.54 -3.41
CA LEU A 63 7.67 16.28 -2.28
C LEU A 63 8.98 15.57 -2.69
N GLN A 64 9.22 15.37 -3.99
CA GLN A 64 10.33 14.57 -4.54
C GLN A 64 11.73 15.00 -4.03
N HIS A 65 11.91 16.29 -3.74
CA HIS A 65 13.19 16.88 -3.35
C HIS A 65 13.38 16.99 -1.83
N ASP A 66 12.36 16.69 -1.02
CA ASP A 66 12.45 16.72 0.43
C ASP A 66 12.49 15.29 1.01
N GLY A 67 13.70 14.72 0.99
CA GLY A 67 13.94 13.38 1.51
C GLY A 67 13.57 13.22 3.00
N LEU A 68 13.66 14.29 3.78
CA LEU A 68 13.31 14.26 5.20
C LEU A 68 11.80 14.09 5.36
N THR A 69 10.99 14.97 4.77
CA THR A 69 9.52 14.89 4.83
C THR A 69 8.99 13.61 4.19
N GLN A 70 9.58 13.18 3.07
CA GLN A 70 9.22 11.90 2.43
C GLN A 70 9.48 10.71 3.37
N SER A 71 10.62 10.68 4.07
CA SER A 71 10.94 9.61 5.02
C SER A 71 9.99 9.60 6.22
N HIS A 72 9.57 10.78 6.71
CA HIS A 72 8.58 10.90 7.78
C HIS A 72 7.21 10.36 7.37
N LEU A 73 6.76 10.64 6.14
CA LEU A 73 5.50 10.08 5.59
C LEU A 73 5.56 8.55 5.51
N ILE A 74 6.64 8.00 4.95
CA ILE A 74 6.84 6.56 4.84
C ILE A 74 6.84 5.89 6.22
N SER A 75 7.59 6.45 7.18
CA SER A 75 7.65 5.96 8.56
C SER A 75 6.27 5.97 9.22
N THR A 76 5.51 7.05 9.05
CA THR A 76 4.16 7.17 9.62
C THR A 76 3.20 6.15 9.00
N MET A 77 3.27 5.91 7.68
CA MET A 77 2.45 4.89 7.02
C MET A 77 2.75 3.48 7.53
N PHE A 78 4.04 3.15 7.75
CA PHE A 78 4.40 1.87 8.37
C PHE A 78 3.93 1.75 9.80
N PHE A 79 4.09 2.81 10.58
CA PHE A 79 3.65 2.84 11.96
C PHE A 79 2.14 2.60 12.07
N VAL A 80 1.35 3.32 11.28
CA VAL A 80 -0.12 3.15 11.24
C VAL A 80 -0.51 1.77 10.72
N SER A 81 0.14 1.26 9.67
CA SER A 81 -0.13 -0.10 9.15
C SER A 81 0.20 -1.19 10.18
N GLY A 82 1.30 -1.04 10.91
CA GLY A 82 1.69 -1.93 12.00
C GLY A 82 0.69 -1.91 13.15
N ILE A 83 0.25 -0.72 13.58
CA ILE A 83 -0.80 -0.58 14.60
C ILE A 83 -2.10 -1.24 14.13
N CYS A 84 -2.52 -1.00 12.89
CA CYS A 84 -3.74 -1.59 12.34
C CYS A 84 -3.66 -3.13 12.35
N THR A 85 -2.52 -3.68 11.95
CA THR A 85 -2.27 -5.14 11.98
C THR A 85 -2.29 -5.69 13.41
N LEU A 86 -1.65 -5.02 14.37
CA LEU A 86 -1.69 -5.41 15.78
C LEU A 86 -3.12 -5.35 16.34
N LEU A 87 -3.88 -4.32 16.00
CA LEU A 87 -5.27 -4.17 16.42
C LEU A 87 -6.15 -5.29 15.84
N GLN A 88 -5.95 -5.66 14.56
CA GLN A 88 -6.66 -6.75 13.90
C GLN A 88 -6.34 -8.12 14.50
N VAL A 89 -5.07 -8.37 14.86
CA VAL A 89 -4.65 -9.63 15.47
C VAL A 89 -5.11 -9.74 16.92
N THR A 90 -5.19 -8.63 17.65
CA THR A 90 -5.56 -8.62 19.09
C THR A 90 -7.07 -8.54 19.35
N LEU A 91 -7.82 -7.73 18.58
CA LEU A 91 -9.25 -7.49 18.80
C LEU A 91 -10.17 -8.06 17.69
N GLY A 92 -9.60 -8.55 16.59
CA GLY A 92 -10.34 -8.98 15.40
C GLY A 92 -10.40 -10.49 15.19
N ILE A 93 -10.45 -10.89 13.91
CA ILE A 93 -10.74 -12.25 13.41
C ILE A 93 -9.63 -13.28 13.69
N ARG A 94 -8.60 -12.94 14.47
CA ARG A 94 -7.41 -13.78 14.76
C ARG A 94 -6.64 -14.26 13.53
N LEU A 95 -6.92 -13.69 12.34
CA LEU A 95 -6.15 -13.94 11.12
C LEU A 95 -5.17 -12.77 10.89
N PRO A 96 -3.87 -13.04 10.66
CA PRO A 96 -2.90 -12.01 10.33
C PRO A 96 -3.11 -11.54 8.89
N ILE A 97 -3.93 -10.51 8.71
CA ILE A 97 -4.15 -9.83 7.43
C ILE A 97 -3.33 -8.54 7.43
N LEU A 98 -2.47 -8.38 6.43
CA LEU A 98 -1.69 -7.15 6.23
C LEU A 98 -2.59 -6.12 5.54
N GLN A 99 -3.31 -5.33 6.32
CA GLN A 99 -4.13 -4.23 5.82
C GLN A 99 -3.28 -2.96 5.69
N GLY A 100 -3.03 -2.57 4.44
CA GLY A 100 -2.29 -1.36 4.09
C GLY A 100 -3.08 -0.48 3.12
N GLY A 101 -2.44 0.60 2.65
CA GLY A 101 -2.98 1.39 1.54
C GLY A 101 -3.20 0.50 0.32
N THR A 102 -4.33 0.68 -0.38
CA THR A 102 -4.61 -0.07 -1.61
C THR A 102 -4.12 0.69 -2.83
N PHE A 103 -3.50 -0.02 -3.77
CA PHE A 103 -3.15 0.50 -5.09
C PHE A 103 -4.37 1.03 -5.85
N THR A 104 -5.58 0.55 -5.52
CA THR A 104 -6.83 1.05 -6.11
C THR A 104 -7.07 2.53 -5.83
N LEU A 105 -6.56 3.08 -4.72
CA LEU A 105 -6.67 4.50 -4.41
C LEU A 105 -5.64 5.37 -5.15
N LEU A 106 -4.60 4.78 -5.74
CA LEU A 106 -3.61 5.56 -6.49
C LEU A 106 -4.21 6.17 -7.75
N ALA A 107 -4.97 5.39 -8.53
CA ALA A 107 -5.59 5.87 -9.77
C ALA A 107 -6.49 7.11 -9.59
N PRO A 108 -7.45 7.13 -8.64
CA PRO A 108 -8.25 8.33 -8.40
C PRO A 108 -7.41 9.47 -7.81
N THR A 109 -6.41 9.17 -6.99
CA THR A 109 -5.54 10.20 -6.39
C THR A 109 -4.65 10.89 -7.43
N THR A 110 -4.05 10.13 -8.35
CA THR A 110 -3.24 10.70 -9.43
C THR A 110 -4.12 11.47 -10.41
N SER A 111 -5.32 10.98 -10.71
CA SER A 111 -6.30 11.72 -11.51
C SER A 111 -6.71 13.04 -10.86
N LEU A 112 -6.92 13.04 -9.54
CA LEU A 112 -7.25 14.25 -8.77
C LEU A 112 -6.09 15.26 -8.83
N LEU A 113 -4.86 14.80 -8.64
CA LEU A 113 -3.68 15.68 -8.66
C LEU A 113 -3.26 16.14 -10.06
N SER A 114 -3.79 15.51 -11.12
CA SER A 114 -3.54 15.90 -12.52
C SER A 114 -4.41 17.07 -12.99
N MET A 115 -5.32 17.58 -12.14
CA MET A 115 -6.14 18.74 -12.45
C MET A 115 -5.29 20.03 -12.55
N PRO A 116 -5.66 20.98 -13.43
CA PRO A 116 -4.87 22.20 -13.67
C PRO A 116 -4.64 23.05 -12.41
N ASP A 117 -5.61 23.07 -11.50
CA ASP A 117 -5.50 23.78 -10.21
C ASP A 117 -4.50 23.14 -9.24
N TRP A 118 -4.19 21.86 -9.45
CA TRP A 118 -3.35 21.04 -8.59
C TRP A 118 -2.02 20.68 -9.25
N VAL A 119 -1.61 21.33 -10.34
CA VAL A 119 -0.29 21.09 -10.93
C VAL A 119 0.81 21.59 -9.97
N CYS A 120 1.90 20.84 -9.86
CA CYS A 120 3.05 21.26 -9.08
C CYS A 120 3.67 22.54 -9.68
N PRO A 121 3.90 23.60 -8.89
CA PRO A 121 4.52 24.80 -9.41
C PRO A 121 5.98 24.52 -9.80
N ALA A 122 6.45 25.12 -10.90
CA ALA A 122 7.76 24.81 -11.51
C ALA A 122 8.96 24.93 -10.54
N TRP A 123 8.86 25.78 -9.51
CA TRP A 123 9.91 25.93 -8.50
C TRP A 123 10.10 24.68 -7.62
N THR A 124 9.06 23.84 -7.45
CA THR A 124 9.16 22.57 -6.70
C THR A 124 9.87 21.46 -7.46
N GLN A 125 10.02 21.61 -8.79
CA GLN A 125 10.69 20.63 -9.65
C GLN A 125 12.22 20.78 -9.61
N ASN A 126 12.75 21.90 -9.12
CA ASN A 126 14.18 22.14 -9.06
C ASN A 126 14.70 22.02 -7.62
N ALA A 127 15.54 21.02 -7.35
CA ALA A 127 16.10 20.74 -6.02
C ALA A 127 16.80 21.94 -5.37
N THR A 128 17.42 22.81 -6.17
CA THR A 128 18.18 23.99 -5.70
C THR A 128 17.31 25.19 -5.37
N LEU A 129 16.06 25.22 -5.82
CA LEU A 129 15.12 26.33 -5.58
C LEU A 129 14.12 26.02 -4.48
N VAL A 130 13.99 24.74 -4.10
CA VAL A 130 13.04 24.32 -3.06
C VAL A 130 13.61 24.67 -1.69
N ASN A 131 12.92 25.55 -0.97
CA ASN A 131 13.21 25.81 0.43
C ASN A 131 12.25 24.97 1.29
N THR A 132 12.71 23.82 1.78
CA THR A 132 11.91 22.86 2.56
C THR A 132 11.38 23.46 3.87
N SER A 133 12.07 24.46 4.41
CA SER A 133 11.66 25.20 5.62
C SER A 133 10.67 26.32 5.34
N SER A 134 10.38 26.62 4.06
CA SER A 134 9.44 27.69 3.71
C SER A 134 8.00 27.29 4.05
N PRO A 135 7.20 28.22 4.62
CA PRO A 135 5.80 27.94 4.92
C PRO A 135 4.98 27.67 3.65
N GLU A 136 5.34 28.29 2.51
CA GLU A 136 4.67 28.05 1.23
C GLU A 136 4.82 26.60 0.77
N PHE A 137 6.03 26.03 0.87
CA PHE A 137 6.26 24.62 0.53
C PHE A 137 5.44 23.68 1.39
N ILE A 138 5.42 23.92 2.71
CA ILE A 138 4.68 23.08 3.65
C ILE A 138 3.18 23.12 3.35
N GLN A 139 2.63 24.30 3.06
CA GLN A 139 1.22 24.46 2.71
C GLN A 139 0.83 23.73 1.43
N VAL A 140 1.69 23.72 0.40
CA VAL A 140 1.40 23.07 -0.89
C VAL A 140 1.16 21.57 -0.71
N TRP A 141 2.07 20.85 -0.07
CA TRP A 141 1.91 19.40 0.09
C TRP A 141 0.86 19.05 1.17
N GLN A 142 0.77 19.84 2.24
CA GLN A 142 -0.17 19.59 3.33
C GLN A 142 -1.62 19.77 2.87
N SER A 143 -1.92 20.81 2.10
CA SER A 143 -3.25 21.04 1.53
C SER A 143 -3.71 19.86 0.66
N ARG A 144 -2.81 19.34 -0.18
CA ARG A 144 -3.09 18.18 -1.05
C ARG A 144 -3.39 16.92 -0.25
N ILE A 145 -2.59 16.63 0.77
CA ILE A 145 -2.84 15.50 1.69
C ILE A 145 -4.20 15.64 2.37
N GLN A 146 -4.56 16.84 2.84
CA GLN A 146 -5.85 17.09 3.48
C GLN A 146 -7.03 16.85 2.53
N VAL A 147 -6.93 17.32 1.29
CA VAL A 147 -7.96 17.09 0.27
C VAL A 147 -8.10 15.60 -0.07
N ILE A 148 -6.99 14.87 -0.17
CA ILE A 148 -7.00 13.42 -0.42
C ILE A 148 -7.68 12.69 0.75
N GLN A 149 -7.29 12.98 1.98
CA GLN A 149 -7.87 12.36 3.17
C GLN A 149 -9.37 12.68 3.31
N GLY A 150 -9.78 13.93 3.05
CA GLY A 150 -11.18 14.33 3.02
C GLY A 150 -11.98 13.58 1.94
N SER A 151 -11.40 13.43 0.75
CA SER A 151 -12.04 12.69 -0.36
C SER A 151 -12.24 11.22 -0.02
N ILE A 152 -11.25 10.57 0.60
CA ILE A 152 -11.34 9.18 1.06
C ILE A 152 -12.42 9.03 2.14
N MET A 153 -12.50 9.99 3.08
CA MET A 153 -13.51 9.96 4.14
C MET A 153 -14.93 10.06 3.58
N VAL A 154 -15.18 10.98 2.65
CA VAL A 154 -16.49 11.13 1.99
C VAL A 154 -16.83 9.91 1.15
N GLY A 155 -15.87 9.40 0.38
CA GLY A 155 -16.05 8.17 -0.40
C GLY A 155 -16.39 6.96 0.49
N SER A 156 -15.77 6.86 1.66
CA SER A 156 -16.04 5.79 2.62
C SER A 156 -17.46 5.87 3.20
N LEU A 157 -17.95 7.07 3.52
CA LEU A 157 -19.33 7.26 4.00
C LEU A 157 -20.35 6.88 2.92
N PHE A 158 -20.08 7.26 1.66
CA PHE A 158 -20.93 6.92 0.54
C PHE A 158 -20.98 5.41 0.30
N GLN A 159 -19.83 4.72 0.38
CA GLN A 159 -19.75 3.26 0.24
C GLN A 159 -20.60 2.55 1.30
N VAL A 160 -20.52 2.96 2.56
CA VAL A 160 -21.30 2.35 3.65
C VAL A 160 -22.81 2.58 3.45
N TRP A 161 -23.20 3.77 3.01
CA TRP A 161 -24.60 4.06 2.71
C TRP A 161 -25.12 3.24 1.53
N TRP A 162 -24.31 3.09 0.48
CA TRP A 162 -24.64 2.29 -0.70
C TRP A 162 -24.79 0.80 -0.37
N ASP A 163 -23.86 0.22 0.40
CA ASP A 163 -23.94 -1.17 0.87
C ASP A 163 -25.15 -1.41 1.79
N SER A 164 -25.66 -0.37 2.46
CA SER A 164 -26.86 -0.48 3.30
C SER A 164 -28.18 -0.47 2.51
N LEU A 165 -28.14 -0.14 1.22
CA LEU A 165 -29.34 0.06 0.38
C LEU A 165 -29.56 -1.10 -0.62
N VAL A 166 -28.53 -1.92 -0.84
CA VAL A 166 -28.54 -3.16 -1.66
C VAL A 166 -28.76 -4.38 -0.77
#